data_AF-A0A2G2H377-F1
#
_entry.id   AF-A0A2G2H377-F1
#
_cell.length_a   1.000
_cell.length_b   1.000
_cell.length_c   1.000
_cell.angle_alpha   90.00
_cell.angle_beta   90.00
_cell.angle_gamma   90.00
#
_symmetry.space_group_name_H-M   'P 1'
#
loop_
_entity.id
_entity.type
_entity.pdbx_description
1 polymer ?
#
loop_
_entity_poly.entity_id
_entity_poly.type
_entity_poly.pdbx_seq_one_letter_code
_entity_poly.pdbx_strand_id
1 'polypeptide(L)'
;MDLTTNAPKDTKLSKIGSIYNGLGGEALMAFLTALNPALAPAAMIGGLLNLAYTERSQYKLDFLLGSIESRLQDARDRIDQIDENLEEALEFAAQGVKTATSKEKIERFAKIISGHVIDGSSWDETATALRTLTGLEDVHIEVLSAASQISDVKSGGRGSFYINDPKSHLRNTSAKTYDDVLSGSIGMAESRAGNDFLSHHYKETVKPDILEFLRDRSATEVTLFCNEMMAKGLLHDNDQGDFSEGPVFTLTSAAYWFLAKIEIISREEV
;
A
#
# COMPACT_ATOMS: atom_id res chain seq x y z
N MET A 1 -40.52 -29.37 -51.40
CA MET A 1 -40.06 -28.12 -50.80
C MET A 1 -39.29 -28.52 -49.57
N ASP A 2 -37.96 -28.55 -49.71
CA ASP A 2 -37.02 -29.10 -48.74
C ASP A 2 -36.41 -27.91 -47.97
N LEU A 3 -36.68 -27.83 -46.66
CA LEU A 3 -36.15 -26.80 -45.78
C LEU A 3 -34.84 -27.31 -45.20
N THR A 4 -33.75 -27.10 -45.93
CA THR A 4 -32.40 -27.34 -45.42
C THR A 4 -32.08 -26.31 -44.34
N THR A 5 -32.01 -26.79 -43.10
CA THR A 5 -31.53 -26.05 -41.93
C THR A 5 -30.06 -25.71 -42.12
N ASN A 6 -29.75 -24.43 -42.32
CA ASN A 6 -28.38 -23.92 -42.27
C ASN A 6 -27.84 -24.10 -40.84
N ALA A 7 -26.99 -25.10 -40.63
CA ALA A 7 -26.21 -25.22 -39.42
C ALA A 7 -25.30 -23.99 -39.27
N PRO A 8 -25.19 -23.38 -38.06
CA PRO A 8 -24.33 -22.22 -37.85
C PRO A 8 -22.88 -22.60 -38.14
N LYS A 9 -22.25 -21.85 -39.06
CA LYS A 9 -20.84 -22.02 -39.40
C LYS A 9 -19.99 -21.82 -38.14
N ASP A 10 -19.22 -22.85 -37.83
CA ASP A 10 -18.15 -22.90 -36.81
C ASP A 10 -17.11 -21.80 -37.11
N THR A 11 -17.36 -20.60 -36.59
CA THR A 11 -16.44 -19.47 -36.72
C THR A 11 -15.37 -19.56 -35.65
N LYS A 12 -14.18 -19.01 -35.92
CA LYS A 12 -13.09 -18.92 -34.93
C LYS A 12 -13.53 -18.27 -33.61
N LEU A 13 -14.59 -17.44 -33.61
CA LEU A 13 -15.24 -16.90 -32.40
C LEU A 13 -15.96 -17.96 -31.56
N SER A 14 -16.63 -18.94 -32.19
CA SER A 14 -17.33 -20.01 -31.45
C SER A 14 -16.37 -20.97 -30.72
N LYS A 15 -15.12 -21.07 -31.20
CA LYS A 15 -14.04 -21.81 -30.51
C LYS A 15 -13.38 -21.03 -29.37
N ILE A 16 -13.49 -19.70 -29.37
CA ILE A 16 -13.05 -18.85 -28.25
C ILE A 16 -14.11 -18.88 -27.14
N GLY A 17 -15.40 -18.92 -27.51
CA GLY A 17 -16.51 -19.06 -26.57
C GLY A 17 -16.53 -20.38 -25.79
N SER A 18 -16.06 -21.50 -26.36
CA SER A 18 -16.00 -22.78 -25.64
C SER A 18 -14.82 -22.91 -24.68
N ILE A 19 -13.77 -22.11 -24.84
CA ILE A 19 -12.65 -21.97 -23.89
C ILE A 19 -13.04 -21.06 -22.70
N TYR A 20 -14.07 -20.22 -22.91
CA TYR A 20 -14.53 -19.18 -22.00
C TYR A 20 -15.29 -19.70 -20.76
N ASN A 21 -15.96 -20.86 -20.88
CA ASN A 21 -16.86 -21.39 -19.84
C ASN A 21 -16.15 -22.09 -18.66
N GLY A 22 -14.81 -22.03 -18.56
CA GLY A 22 -14.05 -22.83 -17.58
C GLY A 22 -13.44 -22.08 -16.39
N LEU A 23 -13.28 -20.76 -16.44
CA LEU A 23 -12.24 -20.08 -15.64
C LEU A 23 -12.60 -18.64 -15.22
N GLY A 24 -13.68 -18.44 -14.47
CA GLY A 24 -14.00 -17.14 -13.83
C GLY A 24 -14.47 -16.02 -14.78
N GLY A 25 -14.32 -16.18 -16.09
CA GLY A 25 -14.75 -15.22 -17.12
C GLY A 25 -16.26 -14.99 -17.16
N GLU A 26 -17.08 -16.00 -16.84
CA GLU A 26 -18.54 -15.82 -16.72
C GLU A 26 -18.93 -14.97 -15.51
N ALA A 27 -18.21 -15.07 -14.37
CA ALA A 27 -18.50 -14.26 -13.19
C ALA A 27 -18.07 -12.81 -13.39
N LEU A 28 -16.89 -12.58 -14.00
CA LEU A 28 -16.45 -11.23 -14.37
C LEU A 28 -17.34 -10.63 -15.45
N MET A 29 -17.75 -11.40 -16.47
CA MET A 29 -18.70 -10.94 -17.47
C MET A 29 -20.06 -10.66 -16.87
N ALA A 30 -20.59 -11.54 -16.03
CA ALA A 30 -21.86 -11.33 -15.35
C ALA A 30 -21.77 -10.10 -14.45
N PHE A 31 -20.66 -9.89 -13.75
CA PHE A 31 -20.39 -8.70 -12.95
C PHE A 31 -20.31 -7.45 -13.83
N LEU A 32 -19.40 -7.37 -14.80
CA LEU A 32 -19.26 -6.21 -15.70
C LEU A 32 -20.54 -5.92 -16.49
N THR A 33 -21.26 -6.96 -16.92
CA THR A 33 -22.55 -6.83 -17.63
C THR A 33 -23.68 -6.41 -16.68
N ALA A 34 -23.67 -6.86 -15.42
CA ALA A 34 -24.61 -6.43 -14.39
C ALA A 34 -24.28 -5.04 -13.84
N LEU A 35 -23.02 -4.62 -13.90
CA LEU A 35 -22.55 -3.29 -13.57
C LEU A 35 -22.95 -2.32 -14.70
N ASN A 36 -22.55 -2.58 -15.93
CA ASN A 36 -22.93 -1.80 -17.10
C ASN A 36 -22.93 -2.70 -18.35
N PRO A 37 -24.11 -2.93 -18.98
CA PRO A 37 -24.21 -3.77 -20.19
C PRO A 37 -23.33 -3.30 -21.36
N ALA A 38 -22.91 -2.04 -21.38
CA ALA A 38 -22.03 -1.48 -22.40
C ALA A 38 -20.56 -1.94 -22.27
N LEU A 39 -20.14 -2.48 -21.13
CA LEU A 39 -18.80 -3.02 -20.88
C LEU A 39 -18.64 -4.47 -21.37
N ALA A 40 -19.73 -5.10 -21.83
CA ALA A 40 -19.78 -6.46 -22.34
C ALA A 40 -19.03 -6.77 -23.66
N PRO A 41 -18.61 -5.83 -24.54
CA PRO A 41 -17.96 -6.19 -25.80
C PRO A 41 -16.51 -6.71 -25.64
N ALA A 42 -16.38 -8.01 -25.30
CA ALA A 42 -15.47 -9.05 -25.81
C ALA A 42 -13.94 -8.80 -26.01
N ALA A 43 -13.40 -7.59 -25.88
CA ALA A 43 -11.97 -7.30 -26.07
C ALA A 43 -11.20 -7.32 -24.73
N MET A 44 -11.79 -6.72 -23.68
CA MET A 44 -11.17 -6.55 -22.36
C MET A 44 -10.83 -7.89 -21.66
N ILE A 45 -11.56 -8.95 -22.00
CA ILE A 45 -11.44 -10.25 -21.33
C ILE A 45 -10.52 -11.20 -22.10
N GLY A 46 -10.34 -10.99 -23.41
CA GLY A 46 -9.31 -11.68 -24.17
C GLY A 46 -7.91 -11.37 -23.62
N GLY A 47 -7.66 -10.12 -23.21
CA GLY A 47 -6.43 -9.69 -22.56
C GLY A 47 -6.24 -10.34 -21.19
N LEU A 48 -7.21 -10.21 -20.29
CA LEU A 48 -7.16 -10.77 -18.94
C LEU A 48 -7.06 -12.31 -18.91
N LEU A 49 -7.73 -13.00 -19.82
CA LEU A 49 -7.66 -14.47 -19.93
C LEU A 49 -6.35 -14.95 -20.58
N ASN A 50 -5.83 -14.25 -21.59
CA ASN A 50 -4.51 -14.53 -22.16
C ASN A 50 -3.37 -14.20 -21.17
N LEU A 51 -3.64 -13.32 -20.20
CA LEU A 51 -2.75 -13.03 -19.09
C LEU A 51 -2.75 -14.17 -18.03
N ALA A 52 -3.75 -15.06 -17.99
CA ALA A 52 -3.99 -16.05 -16.94
C ALA A 52 -3.45 -17.48 -17.23
N TYR A 53 -2.32 -17.62 -17.94
CA TYR A 53 -1.80 -18.91 -18.42
C TYR A 53 -1.32 -19.92 -17.34
N THR A 54 -1.50 -19.65 -16.04
CA THR A 54 -1.20 -20.61 -14.97
C THR A 54 -2.32 -20.66 -13.94
N GLU A 55 -2.61 -21.83 -13.37
CA GLU A 55 -3.60 -22.01 -12.29
C GLU A 55 -3.35 -21.04 -11.11
N ARG A 56 -2.08 -20.75 -10.82
CA ARG A 56 -1.70 -19.78 -9.78
C ARG A 56 -2.12 -18.35 -10.13
N SER A 57 -1.96 -17.94 -11.40
CA SER A 57 -2.40 -16.60 -11.85
C SER A 57 -3.92 -16.48 -11.84
N GLN A 58 -4.64 -17.55 -12.18
CA GLN A 58 -6.10 -17.60 -12.14
C GLN A 58 -6.61 -17.43 -10.71
N TYR A 59 -6.08 -18.19 -9.75
CA TYR A 59 -6.46 -18.04 -8.34
C TYR A 59 -6.29 -16.59 -7.83
N LYS A 60 -5.18 -15.93 -8.19
CA LYS A 60 -4.93 -14.54 -7.79
C LYS A 60 -5.90 -13.57 -8.45
N LEU A 61 -6.23 -13.79 -9.72
CA LEU A 61 -7.19 -12.97 -10.45
C LEU A 61 -8.60 -13.16 -9.88
N ASP A 62 -9.03 -14.40 -9.63
CA ASP A 62 -10.32 -14.71 -9.00
C ASP A 62 -10.41 -14.05 -7.62
N PHE A 63 -9.33 -14.09 -6.84
CA PHE A 63 -9.26 -13.43 -5.53
C PHE A 63 -9.36 -11.89 -5.65
N LEU A 64 -8.68 -11.28 -6.62
CA LEU A 64 -8.80 -9.85 -6.91
C LEU A 64 -10.27 -9.49 -7.26
N LEU A 65 -10.87 -10.23 -8.18
CA LEU A 65 -12.21 -9.98 -8.67
C LEU A 65 -13.27 -10.16 -7.58
N GLY A 66 -13.19 -11.23 -6.80
CA GLY A 66 -14.08 -11.43 -5.65
C GLY A 66 -13.92 -10.33 -4.59
N SER A 67 -12.70 -9.82 -4.40
CA SER A 67 -12.46 -8.69 -3.49
C SER A 67 -13.03 -7.37 -4.01
N ILE A 68 -12.97 -7.12 -5.32
CA ILE A 68 -13.61 -5.96 -5.96
C ILE A 68 -15.13 -6.07 -5.87
N GLU A 69 -15.70 -7.23 -6.21
CA GLU A 69 -17.13 -7.49 -6.16
C GLU A 69 -17.69 -7.26 -4.75
N SER A 70 -17.09 -7.88 -3.74
CA SER A 70 -17.53 -7.73 -2.35
C SER A 70 -17.52 -6.28 -1.88
N ARG A 71 -16.58 -5.45 -2.36
CA ARG A 71 -16.49 -4.02 -1.99
C ARG A 71 -17.50 -3.16 -2.74
N LEU A 72 -17.87 -3.56 -3.96
CA LEU A 72 -18.82 -2.82 -4.79
C LEU A 72 -20.28 -3.21 -4.56
N GLN A 73 -20.56 -4.30 -3.84
CA GLN A 73 -21.93 -4.68 -3.46
C GLN A 73 -22.69 -3.55 -2.74
N ASP A 74 -22.00 -2.78 -1.90
CA ASP A 74 -22.59 -1.67 -1.14
C ASP A 74 -22.64 -0.33 -1.93
N ALA A 75 -22.00 -0.27 -3.10
CA ALA A 75 -21.85 0.95 -3.91
C ALA A 75 -22.59 0.87 -5.25
N ARG A 76 -23.66 0.06 -5.31
CA ARG A 76 -24.37 -0.25 -6.55
C ARG A 76 -24.89 0.98 -7.30
N ASP A 77 -25.28 2.02 -6.58
CA ASP A 77 -25.82 3.24 -7.18
C ASP A 77 -24.74 4.14 -7.80
N ARG A 78 -23.45 3.83 -7.62
CA ARG A 78 -22.30 4.60 -8.15
C ARG A 78 -21.67 3.98 -9.40
N ILE A 79 -22.17 2.83 -9.81
CA ILE A 79 -21.64 2.05 -10.93
C ILE A 79 -21.75 2.80 -12.27
N ASP A 80 -22.74 3.68 -12.42
CA ASP A 80 -22.94 4.46 -13.64
C ASP A 80 -21.77 5.42 -13.96
N GLN A 81 -20.83 5.62 -13.02
CA GLN A 81 -19.62 6.42 -13.20
C GLN A 81 -18.44 5.63 -13.80
N ILE A 82 -18.62 4.35 -14.09
CA ILE A 82 -17.61 3.54 -14.76
C ILE A 82 -17.53 3.92 -16.24
N ASP A 83 -16.34 4.35 -16.67
CA ASP A 83 -16.03 4.70 -18.06
C ASP A 83 -14.94 3.77 -18.66
N GLU A 84 -14.50 4.11 -19.88
CA GLU A 84 -13.49 3.36 -20.64
C GLU A 84 -12.13 3.21 -19.92
N ASN A 85 -11.78 4.09 -19.00
CA ASN A 85 -10.51 4.03 -18.27
C ASN A 85 -10.48 2.93 -17.20
N LEU A 86 -11.61 2.30 -16.89
CA LEU A 86 -11.64 1.09 -16.06
C LEU A 86 -10.83 -0.04 -16.71
N GLU A 87 -10.84 -0.15 -18.03
CA GLU A 87 -10.07 -1.15 -18.77
C GLU A 87 -8.58 -1.05 -18.42
N GLU A 88 -8.01 0.14 -18.60
CA GLU A 88 -6.59 0.40 -18.33
C GLU A 88 -6.25 0.13 -16.86
N ALA A 89 -7.12 0.51 -15.92
CA ALA A 89 -6.92 0.24 -14.51
C ALA A 89 -6.94 -1.27 -14.18
N LEU A 90 -7.86 -2.03 -14.80
CA LEU A 90 -7.92 -3.48 -14.65
C LEU A 90 -6.69 -4.16 -15.27
N GLU A 91 -6.19 -3.67 -16.40
CA GLU A 91 -4.96 -4.19 -17.01
C GLU A 91 -3.74 -3.96 -16.11
N PHE A 92 -3.58 -2.76 -15.55
CA PHE A 92 -2.50 -2.49 -14.59
C PHE A 92 -2.61 -3.35 -13.35
N ALA A 93 -3.81 -3.48 -12.78
CA ALA A 93 -4.03 -4.31 -11.61
C ALA A 93 -3.74 -5.79 -11.91
N ALA A 94 -4.20 -6.32 -13.04
CA ALA A 94 -3.91 -7.69 -13.45
C ALA A 94 -2.42 -7.94 -13.63
N GLN A 95 -1.70 -7.00 -14.25
CA GLN A 95 -0.25 -7.08 -14.41
C GLN A 95 0.46 -7.06 -13.05
N GLY A 96 0.04 -6.18 -12.14
CA GLY A 96 0.57 -6.11 -10.79
C GLY A 96 0.30 -7.37 -9.96
N VAL A 97 -0.92 -7.89 -10.02
CA VAL A 97 -1.36 -9.10 -9.29
C VAL A 97 -0.59 -10.35 -9.70
N LYS A 98 -0.19 -10.46 -10.97
CA LYS A 98 0.70 -11.57 -11.40
C LYS A 98 1.98 -11.62 -10.59
N THR A 99 2.59 -10.45 -10.40
CA THR A 99 3.86 -10.30 -9.68
C THR A 99 3.68 -10.27 -8.16
N ALA A 100 2.46 -10.03 -7.66
CA ALA A 100 2.18 -9.96 -6.23
C ALA A 100 2.50 -11.29 -5.53
N THR A 101 3.26 -11.23 -4.44
CA THR A 101 3.69 -12.38 -3.64
C THR A 101 2.75 -12.67 -2.48
N SER A 102 2.05 -11.66 -1.98
CA SER A 102 1.15 -11.72 -0.83
C SER A 102 -0.33 -11.56 -1.24
N LYS A 103 -1.25 -11.98 -0.37
CA LYS A 103 -2.69 -11.73 -0.55
C LYS A 103 -3.01 -10.27 -0.28
N GLU A 104 -2.36 -9.70 0.72
CA GLU A 104 -2.49 -8.33 1.19
C GLU A 104 -2.19 -7.33 0.06
N LYS A 105 -1.18 -7.59 -0.79
CA LYS A 105 -0.91 -6.77 -1.96
C LYS A 105 -2.02 -6.87 -3.01
N ILE A 106 -2.60 -8.06 -3.22
CA ILE A 106 -3.74 -8.24 -4.13
C ILE A 106 -4.98 -7.50 -3.59
N GLU A 107 -5.23 -7.54 -2.29
CA GLU A 107 -6.31 -6.77 -1.65
C GLU A 107 -6.12 -5.27 -1.82
N ARG A 108 -4.87 -4.77 -1.75
CA ARG A 108 -4.57 -3.36 -2.02
C ARG A 108 -4.85 -2.97 -3.48
N PHE A 109 -4.60 -3.86 -4.44
CA PHE A 109 -5.04 -3.64 -5.84
C PHE A 109 -6.56 -3.54 -5.94
N ALA A 110 -7.29 -4.48 -5.35
CA ALA A 110 -8.76 -4.45 -5.33
C ALA A 110 -9.28 -3.17 -4.70
N LYS A 111 -8.63 -2.71 -3.64
CA LYS A 111 -8.97 -1.51 -2.88
C LYS A 111 -8.77 -0.22 -3.67
N ILE A 112 -7.68 -0.09 -4.43
CA ILE A 112 -7.48 1.07 -5.30
C ILE A 112 -8.61 1.14 -6.35
N ILE A 113 -8.93 0.02 -7.00
CA ILE A 113 -9.97 -0.01 -8.05
C ILE A 113 -11.36 0.26 -7.47
N SER A 114 -11.74 -0.46 -6.40
CA SER A 114 -13.04 -0.26 -5.76
C SER A 114 -13.17 1.12 -5.14
N GLY A 115 -12.12 1.64 -4.48
CA GLY A 115 -12.08 2.99 -3.95
C GLY A 115 -12.27 4.06 -5.02
N HIS A 116 -11.75 3.85 -6.23
CA HIS A 116 -12.05 4.74 -7.36
C HIS A 116 -13.54 4.79 -7.69
N VAL A 117 -14.17 3.62 -7.86
CA VAL A 117 -15.60 3.52 -8.20
C VAL A 117 -16.48 4.06 -7.07
N ILE A 118 -16.08 3.83 -5.81
CA ILE A 118 -16.82 4.31 -4.65
C ILE A 118 -16.64 5.82 -4.50
N ASP A 119 -15.41 6.33 -4.48
CA ASP A 119 -15.13 7.72 -4.11
C ASP A 119 -15.14 8.69 -5.30
N GLY A 120 -15.22 8.19 -6.53
CA GLY A 120 -15.13 9.01 -7.74
C GLY A 120 -13.78 9.68 -7.91
N SER A 121 -12.69 8.97 -7.56
CA SER A 121 -11.32 9.46 -7.80
C SER A 121 -11.07 9.70 -9.30
N SER A 122 -10.01 10.40 -9.68
CA SER A 122 -9.64 10.47 -11.10
C SER A 122 -8.94 9.18 -11.54
N TRP A 123 -9.14 8.78 -12.79
CA TRP A 123 -8.47 7.59 -13.34
C TRP A 123 -6.96 7.75 -13.41
N ASP A 124 -6.46 8.97 -13.60
CA ASP A 124 -5.03 9.28 -13.55
C ASP A 124 -4.43 8.99 -12.16
N GLU A 125 -5.14 9.34 -11.09
CA GLU A 125 -4.73 9.03 -9.73
C GLU A 125 -4.73 7.52 -9.48
N THR A 126 -5.78 6.84 -9.93
CA THR A 126 -5.95 5.39 -9.81
C THR A 126 -4.84 4.66 -10.55
N ALA A 127 -4.57 5.01 -11.81
CA ALA A 127 -3.48 4.45 -12.60
C ALA A 127 -2.12 4.73 -11.95
N THR A 128 -1.91 5.93 -11.41
CA THR A 128 -0.68 6.27 -10.68
C THR A 128 -0.51 5.40 -9.43
N ALA A 129 -1.57 5.20 -8.63
CA ALA A 129 -1.52 4.34 -7.45
C ALA A 129 -1.25 2.87 -7.83
N LEU A 130 -1.88 2.36 -8.89
CA LEU A 130 -1.67 1.00 -9.39
C LEU A 130 -0.24 0.77 -9.88
N ARG A 131 0.32 1.73 -10.64
CA ARG A 131 1.72 1.69 -11.11
C ARG A 131 2.70 1.73 -9.93
N THR A 132 2.47 2.62 -8.96
CA THR A 132 3.27 2.68 -7.74
C THR A 132 3.21 1.35 -6.98
N LEU A 133 2.01 0.81 -6.72
CA LEU A 133 1.85 -0.46 -6.01
C LEU A 133 2.51 -1.64 -6.75
N THR A 134 2.43 -1.66 -8.08
CA THR A 134 3.10 -2.68 -8.90
C THR A 134 4.61 -2.67 -8.68
N GLY A 135 5.21 -1.47 -8.61
CA GLY A 135 6.65 -1.27 -8.44
C GLY A 135 7.17 -1.40 -7.01
N LEU A 136 6.33 -1.76 -6.03
CA LEU A 136 6.70 -1.92 -4.62
C LEU A 136 6.53 -3.37 -4.16
N GLU A 137 7.54 -3.93 -3.50
CA GLU A 137 7.41 -5.19 -2.76
C GLU A 137 6.62 -5.02 -1.45
N ASP A 138 6.18 -6.13 -0.85
CA ASP A 138 5.41 -6.13 0.40
C ASP A 138 6.13 -5.38 1.53
N VAL A 139 7.44 -5.61 1.64
CA VAL A 139 8.30 -4.96 2.63
C VAL A 139 8.40 -3.45 2.44
N HIS A 140 8.32 -2.93 1.22
CA HIS A 140 8.25 -1.49 1.01
C HIS A 140 6.99 -0.90 1.63
N ILE A 141 5.86 -1.59 1.46
CA ILE A 141 4.59 -1.16 2.03
C ILE A 141 4.67 -1.24 3.55
N GLU A 142 5.23 -2.31 4.12
CA GLU A 142 5.47 -2.45 5.57
C GLU A 142 6.29 -1.28 6.13
N VAL A 143 7.38 -0.90 5.45
CA VAL A 143 8.21 0.25 5.86
C VAL A 143 7.40 1.55 5.82
N LEU A 144 6.63 1.80 4.76
CA LEU A 144 5.80 3.01 4.64
C LEU A 144 4.72 3.07 5.73
N SER A 145 4.05 1.95 5.99
CA SER A 145 3.00 1.83 7.02
C SER A 145 3.58 2.01 8.43
N ALA A 146 4.74 1.43 8.72
CA ALA A 146 5.41 1.63 10.01
C ALA A 146 5.88 3.09 10.15
N ALA A 147 6.45 3.66 9.10
CA ALA A 147 6.89 5.05 9.07
C ALA A 147 5.73 6.04 9.26
N SER A 148 4.52 5.74 8.78
CA SER A 148 3.37 6.65 8.90
C SER A 148 2.81 6.72 10.32
N GLN A 149 3.01 5.68 11.12
CA GLN A 149 2.60 5.61 12.53
C GLN A 149 3.55 6.39 13.45
N ILE A 150 4.79 6.62 12.97
CA ILE A 150 5.77 7.43 13.66
C ILE A 150 5.40 8.89 13.41
N SER A 151 4.81 9.59 14.38
CA SER A 151 4.54 11.03 14.25
C SER A 151 5.68 11.85 14.85
N ASP A 152 6.36 12.66 14.04
CA ASP A 152 7.35 13.64 14.53
C ASP A 152 6.79 15.07 14.43
N VAL A 153 6.62 15.70 15.58
CA VAL A 153 6.16 17.10 15.70
C VAL A 153 7.13 18.05 15.00
N LYS A 154 8.44 17.74 14.95
CA LYS A 154 9.44 18.59 14.27
C LYS A 154 9.34 18.50 12.75
N SER A 155 8.89 17.38 12.20
CA SER A 155 8.73 17.16 10.77
C SER A 155 7.40 17.69 10.22
N GLY A 156 6.75 18.61 10.95
CA GLY A 156 5.43 19.10 10.59
C GLY A 156 4.35 18.01 10.65
N GLY A 157 4.52 17.00 11.52
CA GLY A 157 3.63 15.85 11.64
C GLY A 157 3.90 14.74 10.63
N ARG A 158 4.95 14.85 9.81
CA ARG A 158 5.37 13.76 8.91
C ARG A 158 6.18 12.72 9.66
N GLY A 159 6.10 11.49 9.18
CA GLY A 159 6.81 10.36 9.75
C GLY A 159 8.26 10.38 9.33
N SER A 160 9.12 10.45 10.34
CA SER A 160 10.57 10.48 10.20
C SER A 160 11.19 9.43 11.10
N PHE A 161 12.14 8.66 10.57
CA PHE A 161 12.75 7.54 11.29
C PHE A 161 14.24 7.39 10.95
N TYR A 162 14.96 6.72 11.85
CA TYR A 162 16.31 6.23 11.60
C TYR A 162 16.27 4.75 11.22
N ILE A 163 17.32 4.29 10.54
CA ILE A 163 17.63 2.86 10.43
C ILE A 163 18.83 2.60 11.34
N ASN A 164 18.65 1.77 12.37
CA ASN A 164 19.69 1.47 13.35
C ASN A 164 20.15 2.73 14.10
N ASP A 165 19.28 3.26 14.98
CA ASP A 165 19.59 4.46 15.77
C ASP A 165 20.89 4.23 16.57
N PRO A 166 21.97 5.00 16.31
CA PRO A 166 23.25 4.82 16.98
C PRO A 166 23.16 5.09 18.49
N LYS A 167 22.13 5.82 18.95
CA LYS A 167 21.87 6.07 20.37
C LYS A 167 20.98 5.01 21.02
N SER A 168 20.44 4.03 20.27
CA SER A 168 19.58 2.97 20.82
C SER A 168 20.25 2.20 21.97
N HIS A 169 21.56 1.97 21.88
CA HIS A 169 22.36 1.31 22.91
C HIS A 169 22.49 2.13 24.21
N LEU A 170 22.42 3.47 24.11
CA LEU A 170 22.50 4.39 25.24
C LEU A 170 21.14 4.52 25.97
N ARG A 171 20.02 4.21 25.30
CA ARG A 171 18.67 4.23 25.91
C ARG A 171 18.47 3.11 26.94
N ASN A 172 19.02 1.92 26.68
CA ASN A 172 18.90 0.79 27.60
C ASN A 172 19.74 0.92 28.87
N THR A 173 20.76 1.79 28.86
CA THR A 173 21.62 2.04 30.02
C THR A 173 21.10 3.18 30.90
N SER A 174 20.50 4.23 30.34
CA SER A 174 19.97 5.36 31.12
C SER A 174 18.69 5.03 31.89
N ALA A 175 17.82 4.17 31.37
CA ALA A 175 16.62 3.70 32.07
C ALA A 175 16.98 2.89 33.34
N LYS A 176 18.06 2.10 33.30
CA LYS A 176 18.58 1.39 34.49
C LYS A 176 19.14 2.33 35.55
N THR A 177 19.84 3.38 35.14
CA THR A 177 20.46 4.32 36.10
C THR A 177 19.41 5.15 36.87
N TYR A 178 18.26 5.45 36.27
CA TYR A 178 17.19 6.17 36.98
C TYR A 178 16.47 5.30 38.02
N ASP A 179 16.25 4.02 37.74
CA ASP A 179 15.67 3.08 38.73
C ASP A 179 16.65 2.75 39.86
N ASP A 180 17.95 2.69 39.60
CA ASP A 180 18.97 2.51 40.64
C ASP A 180 19.14 3.76 41.53
N VAL A 181 18.92 4.96 41.00
CA VAL A 181 18.96 6.22 41.79
C VAL A 181 17.69 6.43 42.61
N LEU A 182 16.52 5.94 42.15
CA LEU A 182 15.27 5.98 42.93
C LEU A 182 15.16 4.87 43.97
N SER A 183 15.88 3.76 43.82
CA SER A 183 15.95 2.68 44.81
C SER A 183 17.11 2.85 45.80
N GLY A 184 18.11 3.67 45.49
CA GLY A 184 19.17 4.08 46.39
C GLY A 184 18.76 5.25 47.30
N SER A 185 18.46 4.95 48.56
CA SER A 185 18.17 5.93 49.60
C SER A 185 19.25 7.03 49.71
N ILE A 186 18.92 8.28 49.39
CA ILE A 186 19.76 9.45 49.71
C ILE A 186 19.06 10.32 50.75
N GLY A 187 19.67 10.35 51.93
CA GLY A 187 19.34 11.25 53.02
C GLY A 187 19.61 12.71 52.68
N MET A 188 18.74 13.53 53.23
CA MET A 188 18.73 14.99 53.32
C MET A 188 20.08 15.72 53.26
N ALA A 189 20.16 16.73 52.39
CA ALA A 189 20.75 18.03 52.73
C ALA A 189 20.18 19.13 51.81
N GLU A 190 19.58 20.15 52.42
CA GLU A 190 19.10 21.36 51.78
C GLU A 190 20.25 22.19 51.20
N SER A 191 20.08 22.73 49.99
CA SER A 191 20.78 23.94 49.58
C SER A 191 19.96 24.72 48.55
N ARG A 192 19.45 25.87 49.00
CA ARG A 192 18.80 26.92 48.21
C ARG A 192 19.89 27.82 47.60
N ALA A 193 20.06 27.77 46.28
CA ALA A 193 20.58 28.89 45.49
C ALA A 193 20.23 28.71 44.01
N GLY A 194 19.92 29.82 43.34
CA GLY A 194 19.22 29.89 42.06
C GLY A 194 19.81 29.06 40.91
N ASN A 195 18.91 28.45 40.15
CA ASN A 195 19.20 27.81 38.87
C ASN A 195 18.02 28.06 37.91
N ASP A 196 17.81 29.32 37.52
CA ASP A 196 16.94 29.71 36.40
C ASP A 196 17.64 29.52 35.03
N PHE A 197 18.75 28.78 34.97
CA PHE A 197 19.62 28.68 33.79
C PHE A 197 19.42 27.41 32.94
N LEU A 198 18.49 26.52 33.28
CA LEU A 198 18.37 25.21 32.61
C LEU A 198 16.94 24.79 32.21
N SER A 199 16.06 25.73 31.83
CA SER A 199 14.70 25.37 31.39
C SER A 199 14.50 25.32 29.86
N HIS A 200 15.54 25.50 29.05
CA HIS A 200 15.50 25.06 27.65
C HIS A 200 16.03 23.62 27.59
N HIS A 201 15.37 22.72 28.32
CA HIS A 201 15.37 21.32 27.95
C HIS A 201 14.76 21.26 26.55
N TYR A 202 15.62 21.35 25.54
CA TYR A 202 15.33 20.77 24.24
C TYR A 202 14.88 19.35 24.55
N LYS A 203 13.58 19.11 24.50
CA LYS A 203 13.04 17.77 24.30
C LYS A 203 13.64 17.35 22.97
N GLU A 204 14.77 16.67 23.04
CA GLU A 204 15.32 15.91 21.93
C GLU A 204 14.16 14.98 21.55
N THR A 205 13.45 15.32 20.48
CA THR A 205 12.40 14.47 19.93
C THR A 205 13.14 13.32 19.32
N VAL A 206 13.30 12.31 20.16
CA VAL A 206 13.97 11.09 19.84
C VAL A 206 13.17 10.42 18.72
N LYS A 207 13.72 10.38 17.51
CA LYS A 207 13.05 9.67 16.41
C LYS A 207 13.21 8.16 16.65
N PRO A 208 12.17 7.36 16.40
CA PRO A 208 12.23 5.93 16.60
C PRO A 208 13.04 5.24 15.51
N ASP A 209 13.59 4.08 15.86
CA ASP A 209 14.27 3.18 14.93
C ASP A 209 13.22 2.30 14.25
N ILE A 210 13.18 2.34 12.92
CA ILE A 210 12.19 1.58 12.15
C ILE A 210 12.35 0.06 12.33
N LEU A 211 13.55 -0.41 12.72
CA LEU A 211 13.81 -1.82 12.98
C LEU A 211 13.04 -2.36 14.19
N GLU A 212 12.56 -1.50 15.10
CA GLU A 212 11.68 -1.92 16.20
C GLU A 212 10.33 -2.45 15.70
N PHE A 213 9.89 -1.96 14.54
CA PHE A 213 8.66 -2.36 13.84
C PHE A 213 8.91 -3.48 12.82
N LEU A 214 10.15 -3.63 12.33
CA LEU A 214 10.56 -4.58 11.30
C LEU A 214 11.54 -5.63 11.86
N ARG A 215 11.18 -6.25 12.98
CA ARG A 215 12.09 -7.07 13.82
C ARG A 215 12.75 -8.26 13.10
N ASP A 216 12.14 -8.74 12.03
CA ASP A 216 12.64 -9.88 11.26
C ASP A 216 13.54 -9.45 10.07
N ARG A 217 13.87 -8.16 9.97
CA ARG A 217 14.65 -7.58 8.86
C ARG A 217 16.00 -7.06 9.33
N SER A 218 16.99 -7.15 8.44
CA SER A 218 18.30 -6.57 8.71
C SER A 218 18.36 -5.07 8.37
N ALA A 219 19.22 -4.31 9.03
CA ALA A 219 19.45 -2.90 8.72
C ALA A 219 19.83 -2.67 7.25
N THR A 220 20.71 -3.52 6.70
CA THR A 220 21.13 -3.46 5.29
C THR A 220 19.96 -3.63 4.32
N GLU A 221 19.09 -4.59 4.59
CA GLU A 221 17.90 -4.86 3.78
C GLU A 221 16.93 -3.67 3.82
N VAL A 222 16.61 -3.15 5.01
CA VAL A 222 15.74 -1.97 5.16
C VAL A 222 16.36 -0.74 4.48
N THR A 223 17.68 -0.60 4.52
CA THR A 223 18.40 0.50 3.85
C THR A 223 18.26 0.41 2.32
N LEU A 224 18.37 -0.79 1.75
CA LEU A 224 18.14 -1.01 0.32
C LEU A 224 16.72 -0.57 -0.08
N PHE A 225 15.71 -1.01 0.66
CA PHE A 225 14.31 -0.65 0.39
C PHE A 225 14.03 0.84 0.57
N CYS A 226 14.67 1.49 1.54
CA CYS A 226 14.58 2.95 1.70
C CYS A 226 15.18 3.68 0.50
N ASN A 227 16.32 3.23 -0.02
CA ASN A 227 16.93 3.79 -1.23
C ASN A 227 16.03 3.63 -2.46
N GLU A 228 15.39 2.47 -2.63
CA GLU A 228 14.42 2.23 -3.70
C GLU A 228 13.19 3.13 -3.59
N MET A 229 12.67 3.35 -2.38
CA MET A 229 11.55 4.26 -2.15
C MET A 229 11.91 5.73 -2.34
N MET A 230 13.14 6.14 -2.02
CA MET A 230 13.65 7.48 -2.35
C MET A 230 13.72 7.68 -3.85
N ALA A 231 14.23 6.70 -4.60
CA ALA A 231 14.28 6.74 -6.07
C ALA A 231 12.88 6.85 -6.70
N LYS A 232 11.84 6.35 -6.00
CA LYS A 232 10.43 6.48 -6.38
C LYS A 232 9.74 7.75 -5.84
N GLY A 233 10.46 8.59 -5.08
CA GLY A 233 9.92 9.83 -4.50
C GLY A 233 8.97 9.63 -3.31
N LEU A 234 8.95 8.45 -2.69
CA LEU A 234 8.12 8.13 -1.53
C LEU A 234 8.82 8.49 -0.20
N LEU A 235 10.15 8.49 -0.20
CA LEU A 235 10.98 8.93 0.92
C LEU A 235 11.86 10.12 0.52
N HIS A 236 12.22 10.93 1.50
CA HIS A 236 13.26 11.94 1.43
C HIS A 236 14.33 11.62 2.47
N ASP A 237 15.60 11.66 2.07
CA ASP A 237 16.71 11.79 3.01
C ASP A 237 16.82 13.26 3.37
N ASN A 238 16.67 13.60 4.64
CA ASN A 238 16.72 15.00 5.04
C ASN A 238 18.14 15.57 5.07
N ASP A 239 19.21 14.78 4.88
CA ASP A 239 20.62 15.21 5.07
C ASP A 239 20.87 15.90 6.43
N GLN A 240 19.91 15.83 7.36
CA GLN A 240 19.93 16.46 8.68
C GLN A 240 20.39 15.50 9.77
N GLY A 241 20.84 14.30 9.40
CA GLY A 241 21.64 13.51 10.31
C GLY A 241 22.91 14.29 10.61
N ASP A 242 23.21 14.51 11.89
CA ASP A 242 24.61 14.68 12.26
C ASP A 242 25.38 13.51 11.64
N PHE A 243 26.60 13.72 11.14
CA PHE A 243 27.42 12.64 10.56
C PHE A 243 27.58 11.47 11.54
N SER A 244 27.36 11.73 12.84
CA SER A 244 27.35 10.74 13.92
C SER A 244 26.07 9.91 14.03
N GLU A 245 24.93 10.38 13.49
CA GLU A 245 23.59 9.80 13.69
C GLU A 245 23.06 9.00 12.50
N GLY A 246 23.66 9.16 11.32
CA GLY A 246 23.22 8.50 10.08
C GLY A 246 22.01 9.19 9.41
N PRO A 247 21.58 8.68 8.25
CA PRO A 247 20.52 9.31 7.46
C PRO A 247 19.16 9.24 8.17
N VAL A 248 18.36 10.30 8.01
CA VAL A 248 16.99 10.37 8.50
C VAL A 248 16.06 10.30 7.30
N PHE A 249 15.27 9.24 7.23
CA PHE A 249 14.26 9.08 6.20
C PHE A 249 12.95 9.73 6.65
N THR A 250 12.29 10.43 5.73
CA THR A 250 10.98 11.05 5.98
C THR A 250 10.01 10.75 4.87
N LEU A 251 8.75 10.44 5.23
CA LEU A 251 7.67 10.24 4.28
C LEU A 251 7.38 11.53 3.50
N THR A 252 7.29 11.42 2.18
CA THR A 252 6.85 12.53 1.33
C THR A 252 5.32 12.64 1.32
N SER A 253 4.79 13.77 0.82
CA SER A 253 3.35 13.89 0.59
C SER A 253 2.81 12.82 -0.37
N ALA A 254 3.65 12.36 -1.33
CA ALA A 254 3.28 11.30 -2.26
C ALA A 254 3.13 9.95 -1.55
N ALA A 255 3.99 9.64 -0.57
CA ALA A 255 3.83 8.45 0.27
C ALA A 255 2.54 8.48 1.09
N TYR A 256 2.23 9.61 1.73
CA TYR A 256 0.97 9.74 2.48
C TYR A 256 -0.26 9.61 1.59
N TRP A 257 -0.26 10.26 0.42
CA TRP A 257 -1.32 10.11 -0.58
C TRP A 257 -1.46 8.64 -1.01
N PHE A 258 -0.35 7.97 -1.29
CA PHE A 258 -0.36 6.57 -1.70
C PHE A 258 -0.89 5.65 -0.60
N LEU A 259 -0.40 5.81 0.64
CA LEU A 259 -0.89 5.08 1.81
C LEU A 259 -2.39 5.29 2.01
N ALA A 260 -2.90 6.52 1.86
CA ALA A 260 -4.33 6.78 1.95
C ALA A 260 -5.14 5.96 0.93
N LYS A 261 -4.63 5.77 -0.30
CA LYS A 261 -5.26 4.95 -1.33
C LYS A 261 -5.24 3.45 -1.01
N ILE A 262 -4.16 2.93 -0.43
CA ILE A 262 -4.01 1.47 -0.17
C ILE A 262 -4.45 1.04 1.24
N GLU A 263 -4.49 1.96 2.20
CA GLU A 263 -4.81 1.64 3.60
C GLU A 263 -6.23 2.06 3.99
N ILE A 264 -6.93 2.91 3.22
CA ILE A 264 -8.15 3.60 3.71
C ILE A 264 -7.88 3.98 5.16
N ILE A 265 -7.06 5.01 5.34
CA ILE A 265 -7.11 5.73 6.60
C ILE A 265 -8.52 6.31 6.59
N SER A 266 -9.47 5.62 7.22
CA SER A 266 -10.84 6.10 7.39
C SER A 266 -10.70 7.52 7.91
N ARG A 267 -11.05 8.51 7.09
CA ARG A 267 -10.96 9.94 7.42
C ARG A 267 -11.96 10.34 8.52
N GLU A 268 -12.47 9.39 9.30
CA GLU A 268 -13.44 9.62 10.36
C GLU A 268 -12.80 10.08 11.68
N GLU A 269 -11.47 10.12 11.80
CA GLU A 269 -10.79 10.59 13.01
C GLU A 269 -9.60 11.54 12.74
N VAL A 270 -9.86 12.71 12.15
CA VAL A 270 -9.00 13.91 12.32
C VAL A 270 -9.86 15.14 12.54
#